data_AF-B0TNF8-F1
#
_entry.id   AF-B0TNF8-F1
#
_cell.length_a   1.000
_cell.length_b   1.000
_cell.length_c   1.000
_cell.angle_alpha   90.00
_cell.angle_beta   90.00
_cell.angle_gamma   90.00
#
_symmetry.space_group_name_H-M   'P 1'
#
loop_
_entity.id
_entity.type
_entity.pdbx_description
1 polymer ?
#
loop_
_entity_poly.entity_id
_entity_poly.type
_entity_poly.pdbx_seq_one_letter_code
_entity_poly.pdbx_strand_id
1 'polypeptide(L)'
;MTLRRSLGQQWSKSILAHRLALTLQRSDKVQQLFGGATSLTTVTNTISALVFAEGEPVWLPPMDSNEQTPLAQELALHCLFAASRLLFVKEIEQGELNQSEHLVLTIGYQWSQSRVNAKADTPEQALSTDALQLCQLLQTVNTQLEKVRSDKRQSSRNMGSHG
;
A
#
# COMPACT_ATOMS: atom_id res chain seq x y z
N MET A 1 2.68 3.31 27.68
CA MET A 1 2.54 4.37 26.65
C MET A 1 2.02 5.63 27.33
N THR A 2 2.60 6.80 27.07
CA THR A 2 2.11 8.09 27.62
C THR A 2 1.22 8.79 26.59
N LEU A 3 0.13 9.44 27.03
CA LEU A 3 -0.85 10.15 26.16
C LEU A 3 -0.19 11.09 25.14
N ARG A 4 0.90 11.75 25.52
CA ARG A 4 1.67 12.65 24.63
C ARG A 4 2.31 11.91 23.45
N ARG A 5 2.81 10.69 23.66
CA ARG A 5 3.41 9.87 22.60
C ARG A 5 2.35 9.31 21.66
N SER A 6 1.21 8.87 22.18
CA SER A 6 0.12 8.39 21.34
C SER A 6 -0.46 9.51 20.48
N LEU A 7 -0.59 10.72 21.01
CA LEU A 7 -1.05 11.88 20.23
C LEU A 7 -0.08 12.24 19.10
N GLY A 8 1.23 12.24 19.39
CA GLY A 8 2.26 12.45 18.39
C GLY A 8 2.21 11.42 17.25
N GLN A 9 2.04 10.14 17.58
CA GLN A 9 1.92 9.10 16.56
C GLN A 9 0.65 9.20 15.72
N GLN A 10 -0.50 9.53 16.33
CA GLN A 10 -1.74 9.75 15.56
C GLN A 10 -1.62 10.96 14.63
N TRP A 11 -0.91 12.00 15.07
CA TRP A 11 -0.61 13.16 14.25
C TRP A 11 0.26 12.79 13.05
N SER A 12 1.39 12.10 13.26
CA SER A 12 2.26 11.64 12.17
C SER A 12 1.53 10.71 11.19
N LYS A 13 0.66 9.82 11.69
CA LYS A 13 -0.18 8.97 10.85
C LYS A 13 -1.11 9.79 9.95
N SER A 14 -1.75 10.82 10.51
CA SER A 14 -2.67 11.69 9.77
C SER A 14 -1.95 12.46 8.67
N ILE A 15 -0.78 13.03 8.97
CA ILE A 15 0.03 13.73 7.96
C ILE A 15 0.45 12.77 6.84
N LEU A 16 0.97 11.58 7.18
CA LEU A 16 1.36 10.60 6.16
C LEU A 16 0.17 10.21 5.28
N ALA A 17 -0.99 9.93 5.87
CA ALA A 17 -2.19 9.57 5.13
C ALA A 17 -2.63 10.69 4.17
N HIS A 18 -2.55 11.95 4.61
CA HIS A 18 -2.88 13.11 3.79
C HIS A 18 -1.90 13.29 2.63
N ARG A 19 -0.59 13.30 2.90
CA ARG A 19 0.44 13.45 1.86
C ARG A 19 0.41 12.30 0.85
N LEU A 20 0.12 11.08 1.31
CA LEU A 20 -0.07 9.93 0.44
C LEU A 20 -1.32 10.08 -0.44
N ALA A 21 -2.42 10.61 0.09
CA ALA A 21 -3.63 10.89 -0.69
C ALA A 21 -3.34 11.88 -1.82
N LEU A 22 -2.61 12.97 -1.52
CA LEU A 22 -2.19 13.94 -2.53
C LEU A 22 -1.34 13.31 -3.65
N THR A 23 -0.48 12.35 -3.31
CA THR A 23 0.34 11.62 -4.30
C THR A 23 -0.48 10.68 -5.16
N LEU A 24 -1.34 9.88 -4.53
CA LEU A 24 -2.16 8.87 -5.22
C LEU A 24 -3.29 9.51 -6.05
N GLN A 25 -3.78 10.68 -5.65
CA GLN A 25 -4.80 11.41 -6.39
C GLN A 25 -4.33 11.87 -7.77
N ARG A 26 -3.02 12.04 -7.96
CA ARG A 26 -2.42 12.40 -9.26
C ARG A 26 -2.35 11.25 -10.26
N SER A 27 -2.75 10.04 -9.88
CA SER A 27 -2.74 8.87 -10.75
C SER A 27 -4.15 8.50 -11.18
N ASP A 28 -4.46 8.71 -12.46
CA ASP A 28 -5.79 8.38 -13.02
C ASP A 28 -6.16 6.91 -12.82
N LYS A 29 -5.19 6.00 -12.97
CA LYS A 29 -5.37 4.57 -12.73
C LYS A 29 -5.80 4.28 -11.29
N VAL A 30 -5.19 4.97 -10.33
CA VAL A 30 -5.55 4.83 -8.92
C VAL A 30 -6.92 5.44 -8.65
N GLN A 31 -7.25 6.59 -9.25
CA GLN A 31 -8.58 7.20 -9.15
C GLN A 31 -9.70 6.28 -9.67
N GLN A 32 -9.46 5.55 -10.76
CA GLN A 32 -10.43 4.60 -11.33
C GLN A 32 -10.80 3.44 -10.38
N LEU A 33 -9.98 3.15 -9.37
CA LEU A 33 -10.29 2.13 -8.36
C LEU A 33 -11.35 2.61 -7.35
N PHE A 34 -11.60 3.91 -7.25
CA PHE A 34 -12.49 4.52 -6.29
C PHE A 34 -13.83 4.93 -6.92
N GLY A 35 -14.67 3.93 -7.23
CA GLY A 35 -16.05 4.14 -7.71
C GLY A 35 -17.14 3.65 -6.75
N GLY A 36 -16.76 3.13 -5.58
CA GLY A 36 -17.64 2.44 -4.64
C GLY A 36 -17.62 3.01 -3.22
N ALA A 37 -17.89 2.16 -2.22
CA ALA A 37 -18.07 2.56 -0.83
C ALA A 37 -16.78 2.98 -0.10
N THR A 38 -15.61 2.51 -0.56
CA THR A 38 -14.33 2.85 0.08
C THR A 38 -13.72 4.09 -0.59
N SER A 39 -13.36 5.09 0.21
CA SER A 39 -12.74 6.33 -0.27
C SER A 39 -11.20 6.23 -0.31
N LEU A 40 -10.57 7.09 -1.12
CA LEU A 40 -9.10 7.24 -1.11
C LEU A 40 -8.58 7.56 0.29
N THR A 41 -9.25 8.45 1.01
CA THR A 41 -8.92 8.82 2.40
C THR A 41 -8.95 7.62 3.33
N THR A 42 -9.93 6.73 3.21
CA THR A 42 -9.99 5.50 4.01
C THR A 42 -8.76 4.64 3.74
N VAL A 43 -8.42 4.44 2.47
CA VAL A 43 -7.28 3.59 2.09
C VAL A 43 -5.95 4.19 2.54
N THR A 44 -5.73 5.50 2.38
CA THR A 44 -4.46 6.12 2.81
C THR A 44 -4.32 6.16 4.33
N ASN A 45 -5.42 6.28 5.06
CA ASN A 45 -5.42 6.08 6.51
C ASN A 45 -5.07 4.62 6.88
N THR A 46 -5.61 3.62 6.17
CA THR A 46 -5.24 2.21 6.36
C THR A 46 -3.74 1.99 6.09
N ILE A 47 -3.20 2.52 4.98
CA ILE A 47 -1.77 2.41 4.66
C ILE A 47 -0.93 3.04 5.76
N SER A 48 -1.28 4.25 6.20
CA SER A 48 -0.55 4.94 7.26
C SER A 48 -0.59 4.16 8.58
N ALA A 49 -1.76 3.64 8.96
CA ALA A 49 -1.89 2.79 10.14
C ALA A 49 -1.00 1.54 10.08
N LEU A 50 -0.91 0.90 8.91
CA LEU A 50 -0.05 -0.26 8.67
C LEU A 50 1.45 0.09 8.70
N VAL A 51 1.84 1.21 8.10
CA VAL A 51 3.24 1.69 8.12
C VAL A 51 3.73 1.91 9.55
N PHE A 52 2.87 2.39 10.43
CA PHE A 52 3.17 2.63 11.84
C PHE A 52 2.79 1.45 12.76
N ALA A 53 2.41 0.29 12.22
CA ALA A 53 1.95 -0.85 13.03
C ALA A 53 3.08 -1.48 13.86
N GLU A 54 4.30 -1.51 13.31
CA GLU A 54 5.50 -2.05 13.96
C GLU A 54 6.25 -0.99 14.80
N GLY A 55 5.75 0.25 14.88
CA GLY A 55 6.40 1.38 15.55
C GLY A 55 6.63 2.57 14.62
N GLU A 56 7.54 3.46 15.01
CA GLU A 56 7.90 4.61 14.18
C GLU A 56 8.93 4.17 13.12
N PRO A 57 8.61 4.29 11.82
CA PRO A 57 9.50 3.84 10.75
C PRO A 57 10.75 4.72 10.65
N VAL A 58 11.93 4.12 10.82
CA VAL A 58 13.24 4.82 10.79
C VAL A 58 13.55 5.44 9.41
N TRP A 59 13.03 4.83 8.34
CA TRP A 59 13.20 5.29 6.96
C TRP A 59 12.29 6.47 6.60
N LEU A 60 11.29 6.77 7.43
CA LEU A 60 10.36 7.86 7.19
C LEU A 60 10.94 9.15 7.79
N PRO A 61 11.22 10.19 6.99
CA PRO A 61 11.68 11.45 7.54
C PRO A 61 10.61 12.04 8.47
N PRO A 62 11.01 12.80 9.50
CA PRO A 62 10.05 13.53 10.34
C PRO A 62 9.20 14.43 9.45
N MET A 63 7.89 14.28 9.55
CA MET A 63 6.94 15.07 8.76
C MET A 63 6.56 16.32 9.53
N ASP A 64 6.72 17.48 8.89
CA ASP A 64 6.33 18.74 9.49
C ASP A 64 4.82 18.94 9.37
N SER A 65 4.23 19.56 10.40
CA SER A 65 2.79 19.77 10.53
C SER A 65 2.15 20.65 9.44
N ASN A 66 2.96 21.38 8.66
CA ASN A 66 2.50 22.27 7.59
C ASN A 66 2.69 21.69 6.18
N GLU A 67 3.14 20.44 6.05
CA GLU A 67 3.38 19.84 4.74
C GLU A 67 2.07 19.44 4.05
N GLN A 68 1.51 20.40 3.31
CA GLN A 68 0.43 20.15 2.33
C GLN A 68 0.99 19.68 0.98
N THR A 69 2.22 19.14 0.98
CA THR A 69 2.89 18.69 -0.23
C THR A 69 2.70 17.20 -0.42
N PRO A 70 2.52 16.74 -1.67
CA PRO A 70 2.51 15.31 -1.97
C PRO A 70 3.76 14.63 -1.43
N LEU A 71 3.59 13.38 -0.99
CA LEU A 71 4.70 12.51 -0.62
C LEU A 71 5.55 12.20 -1.87
N ALA A 72 6.87 12.17 -1.70
CA ALA A 72 7.79 11.74 -2.75
C ALA A 72 7.40 10.34 -3.24
N GLN A 73 7.55 10.11 -4.55
CA GLN A 73 7.08 8.88 -5.21
C GLN A 73 7.70 7.62 -4.60
N GLU A 74 8.99 7.68 -4.29
CA GLU A 74 9.75 6.57 -3.68
C GLU A 74 9.24 6.26 -2.27
N LEU A 75 9.00 7.28 -1.45
CA LEU A 75 8.44 7.11 -0.11
C LEU A 75 7.02 6.53 -0.16
N ALA A 76 6.21 6.95 -1.12
CA ALA A 76 4.88 6.39 -1.33
C ALA A 76 4.94 4.91 -1.77
N LEU A 77 5.89 4.54 -2.64
CA LEU A 77 6.14 3.13 -3.00
C LEU A 77 6.58 2.31 -1.79
N HIS A 78 7.45 2.87 -0.95
CA HIS A 78 7.91 2.23 0.26
C HIS A 78 6.76 2.02 1.27
N CYS A 79 5.86 3.01 1.42
CA CYS A 79 4.66 2.89 2.24
C CYS A 79 3.72 1.78 1.72
N LEU A 80 3.48 1.74 0.41
CA LEU A 80 2.66 0.71 -0.21
C LEU A 80 3.28 -0.68 -0.04
N PHE A 81 4.60 -0.80 -0.18
CA PHE A 81 5.30 -2.06 0.04
C PHE A 81 5.20 -2.52 1.50
N ALA A 82 5.49 -1.64 2.46
CA ALA A 82 5.37 -1.95 3.88
C ALA A 82 3.95 -2.41 4.25
N ALA A 83 2.93 -1.69 3.79
CA ALA A 83 1.54 -2.08 3.99
C ALA A 83 1.19 -3.40 3.30
N SER A 84 1.59 -3.59 2.04
CA SER A 84 1.33 -4.82 1.28
C SER A 84 1.99 -6.05 1.92
N ARG A 85 3.20 -5.91 2.47
CA ARG A 85 3.92 -6.96 3.19
C ARG A 85 3.13 -7.43 4.42
N LEU A 86 2.59 -6.49 5.21
CA LEU A 86 1.79 -6.83 6.39
C LEU A 86 0.47 -7.49 6.01
N LEU A 87 -0.19 -6.99 4.97
CA LEU A 87 -1.44 -7.57 4.49
C LEU A 87 -1.24 -8.95 3.86
N PHE A 88 -0.10 -9.19 3.22
CA PHE A 88 0.30 -10.50 2.74
C PHE A 88 0.37 -11.52 3.88
N VAL A 89 1.07 -11.18 4.96
CA VAL A 89 1.16 -12.03 6.16
C VAL A 89 -0.23 -12.26 6.75
N LYS A 90 -1.02 -11.19 6.92
CA LYS A 90 -2.38 -11.27 7.45
C LYS A 90 -3.28 -12.20 6.63
N GLU A 91 -3.23 -12.13 5.31
CA GLU A 91 -4.06 -12.97 4.43
C GLU A 91 -3.66 -14.46 4.46
N ILE A 92 -2.37 -14.74 4.68
CA ILE A 92 -1.88 -16.10 4.84
C ILE A 92 -2.29 -16.68 6.19
N GLU A 93 -2.12 -15.91 7.27
CA GLU A 93 -2.35 -16.38 8.64
C GLU A 93 -3.83 -16.40 9.04
N GLN A 94 -4.57 -15.33 8.73
CA GLN A 94 -5.94 -15.10 9.23
C GLN A 94 -6.99 -15.26 8.13
N GLY A 95 -6.59 -15.21 6.85
CA GLY A 95 -7.47 -15.51 5.72
C GLY A 95 -8.45 -14.41 5.32
N GLU A 96 -8.60 -13.35 6.10
CA GLU A 96 -9.60 -12.30 5.86
C GLU A 96 -8.95 -10.91 5.77
N LEU A 97 -9.14 -10.27 4.61
CA LEU A 97 -8.84 -8.86 4.40
C LEU A 97 -10.14 -8.09 4.22
N ASN A 98 -10.21 -6.89 4.78
CA ASN A 98 -11.34 -6.00 4.54
C ASN A 98 -11.22 -5.30 3.18
N GLN A 99 -12.29 -4.61 2.75
CA GLN A 99 -12.33 -3.93 1.45
C GLN A 99 -11.19 -2.92 1.27
N SER A 100 -10.86 -2.14 2.31
CA SER A 100 -9.79 -1.15 2.24
C SER A 100 -8.42 -1.81 2.08
N GLU A 101 -8.19 -2.94 2.76
CA GLU A 101 -6.95 -3.71 2.69
C GLU A 101 -6.76 -4.36 1.31
N HIS A 102 -7.83 -4.91 0.72
CA HIS A 102 -7.79 -5.38 -0.67
C HIS A 102 -7.46 -4.24 -1.67
N LEU A 103 -8.00 -3.05 -1.44
CA LEU A 103 -7.67 -1.88 -2.25
C LEU A 103 -6.21 -1.45 -2.09
N VAL A 104 -5.62 -1.53 -0.89
CA VAL A 104 -4.18 -1.26 -0.70
C VAL A 104 -3.34 -2.15 -1.61
N LEU A 105 -3.61 -3.46 -1.62
CA LEU A 105 -2.87 -4.42 -2.46
C LEU A 105 -3.06 -4.13 -3.96
N THR A 106 -4.28 -3.79 -4.36
CA THR A 106 -4.61 -3.47 -5.76
C THR A 106 -3.92 -2.19 -6.22
N ILE A 107 -3.90 -1.15 -5.39
CA ILE A 107 -3.17 0.09 -5.66
C ILE A 107 -1.68 -0.17 -5.76
N GLY A 108 -1.10 -0.92 -4.81
CA GLY A 108 0.32 -1.27 -4.85
C GLY A 108 0.72 -1.96 -6.16
N TYR A 109 -0.11 -2.89 -6.63
CA TYR A 109 0.13 -3.60 -7.89
C TYR A 109 -0.06 -2.71 -9.13
N GLN A 110 -1.17 -1.98 -9.23
CA GLN A 110 -1.44 -1.15 -10.41
C GLN A 110 -0.45 0.01 -10.52
N TRP A 111 -0.09 0.62 -9.39
CA TRP A 111 0.81 1.74 -9.37
C TRP A 111 2.24 1.32 -9.70
N SER A 112 2.73 0.21 -9.15
CA SER A 112 4.04 -0.36 -9.51
C SER A 112 4.13 -0.71 -11.00
N GLN A 113 3.10 -1.32 -11.59
CA GLN A 113 3.07 -1.56 -13.04
C GLN A 113 3.08 -0.27 -13.86
N SER A 114 2.31 0.73 -13.45
CA SER A 114 2.27 2.01 -14.16
C SER A 114 3.63 2.70 -14.18
N ARG A 115 4.44 2.51 -13.13
CA ARG A 115 5.77 3.08 -12.97
C ARG A 115 6.84 2.30 -13.75
N VAL A 116 6.79 0.98 -13.74
CA VAL A 116 7.70 0.14 -14.54
C VAL A 116 7.46 0.30 -16.04
N ASN A 117 6.20 0.47 -16.45
CA ASN A 117 5.83 0.62 -17.87
C ASN A 117 5.90 2.07 -18.37
N ALA A 118 6.08 3.04 -17.47
CA ALA A 118 6.30 4.42 -17.88
C ALA A 118 7.68 4.51 -18.54
N LYS A 119 7.71 4.84 -19.84
CA LYS A 119 8.96 5.30 -20.46
C LYS A 119 9.34 6.61 -19.78
N ALA A 120 10.53 6.65 -19.19
CA ALA A 120 11.04 7.88 -18.62
C ALA A 120 11.38 8.82 -19.78
N ASP A 121 10.47 9.73 -20.10
CA ASP A 121 10.71 10.75 -21.14
C ASP A 121 11.71 11.80 -20.65
N THR A 122 11.96 11.88 -19.33
CA THR A 122 12.95 12.76 -18.70
C THR A 122 13.75 12.05 -17.59
N PRO A 123 15.01 12.45 -17.33
CA PRO A 123 15.83 11.86 -16.27
C PRO A 123 15.23 12.00 -14.87
N GLU A 124 14.46 13.05 -14.61
CA GLU A 124 13.78 13.31 -13.33
C GLU A 124 12.58 12.37 -13.08
N GLN A 125 12.07 11.73 -14.13
CA GLN A 125 11.03 10.69 -14.05
C GLN A 125 11.61 9.28 -13.96
N ALA A 126 12.93 9.14 -14.14
CA ALA A 126 13.60 7.86 -13.98
C ALA A 126 13.57 7.47 -12.50
N LEU A 127 12.93 6.34 -12.20
CA LEU A 127 12.93 5.76 -10.87
C LEU A 127 14.36 5.36 -10.49
N SER A 128 14.74 5.62 -9.24
CA SER A 128 15.97 5.03 -8.68
C SER A 128 15.92 3.50 -8.73
N THR A 129 17.09 2.87 -8.64
CA THR A 129 17.21 1.41 -8.59
C THR A 129 16.39 0.83 -7.44
N ASP A 130 16.39 1.48 -6.28
CA ASP A 130 15.64 1.05 -5.10
C ASP A 130 14.12 1.14 -5.35
N ALA A 131 13.65 2.21 -5.99
CA ALA A 131 12.23 2.34 -6.33
C ALA A 131 11.77 1.29 -7.37
N LEU A 132 12.63 0.92 -8.31
CA LEU A 132 12.37 -0.18 -9.24
C LEU A 132 12.31 -1.53 -8.52
N GLN A 133 13.21 -1.78 -7.57
CA GLN A 133 13.18 -2.99 -6.73
C GLN A 133 11.88 -3.05 -5.91
N LEU A 134 11.43 -1.94 -5.30
CA LEU A 134 10.14 -1.88 -4.60
C LEU A 134 8.96 -2.19 -5.53
N CYS A 135 8.99 -1.72 -6.78
CA CYS A 135 7.96 -2.05 -7.76
C CYS A 135 7.93 -3.55 -8.08
N GLN A 136 9.11 -4.17 -8.26
CA GLN A 136 9.21 -5.62 -8.49
C GLN A 136 8.72 -6.42 -7.28
N LEU A 137 9.05 -5.99 -6.07
CA LEU A 137 8.57 -6.61 -4.83
C LEU A 137 7.05 -6.50 -4.70
N LEU A 138 6.45 -5.35 -5.01
CA LEU A 138 4.99 -5.18 -5.02
C LEU A 138 4.30 -6.12 -6.02
N GLN A 139 4.86 -6.28 -7.22
CA GLN A 139 4.37 -7.23 -8.21
C GLN A 139 4.52 -8.69 -7.73
N THR A 140 5.63 -9.00 -7.06
CA THR A 140 5.88 -10.32 -6.47
C THR A 140 4.87 -10.64 -5.39
N VAL A 141 4.60 -9.72 -4.46
CA VAL A 141 3.58 -9.88 -3.41
C VAL A 141 2.23 -10.21 -4.03
N ASN A 142 1.80 -9.45 -5.04
CA ASN A 142 0.51 -9.71 -5.67
C ASN A 142 0.47 -11.07 -6.39
N THR A 143 1.55 -11.46 -7.07
CA THR A 143 1.64 -12.76 -7.75
C THR A 143 1.55 -13.93 -6.77
N GLN A 144 2.24 -13.81 -5.63
CA GLN A 144 2.19 -14.83 -4.58
C GLN A 144 0.80 -14.90 -3.93
N LEU A 145 0.13 -13.76 -3.72
CA LEU A 145 -1.25 -13.75 -3.22
C LEU A 145 -2.22 -14.44 -4.15
N GLU A 146 -2.15 -14.16 -5.45
CA GLU A 146 -3.02 -14.82 -6.42
C GLU A 146 -2.80 -16.34 -6.46
N LYS A 147 -1.55 -16.78 -6.30
CA LYS A 147 -1.25 -18.21 -6.14
C LYS A 147 -1.91 -18.78 -4.88
N VAL A 148 -1.71 -18.15 -3.72
CA VAL A 148 -2.33 -18.59 -2.44
C VAL A 148 -3.86 -18.64 -2.55
N ARG A 149 -4.49 -17.62 -3.14
CA ARG A 149 -5.95 -17.58 -3.36
C ARG A 149 -6.41 -18.67 -4.32
N SER A 150 -5.64 -18.95 -5.38
CA SER A 150 -5.93 -20.04 -6.31
C SER A 150 -5.86 -21.40 -5.61
N ASP A 151 -4.80 -21.64 -4.84
CA ASP A 151 -4.59 -22.90 -4.10
C ASP A 151 -5.70 -23.15 -3.08
N LYS A 152 -6.11 -22.11 -2.33
CA LYS A 152 -7.27 -22.16 -1.42
C LYS A 152 -8.57 -22.53 -2.16
N ARG A 153 -8.83 -21.94 -3.33
CA ARG A 153 -10.00 -22.26 -4.15
C ARG A 153 -9.96 -23.68 -4.74
N GLN A 154 -8.79 -24.20 -5.08
CA GLN A 154 -8.65 -25.57 -5.58
C GLN A 154 -8.85 -26.59 -4.45
N SER A 155 -8.26 -26.35 -3.28
CA SER A 155 -8.42 -27.20 -2.09
C SER A 155 -9.88 -27.31 -1.66
N SER A 156 -10.63 -26.20 -1.65
CA SER A 156 -12.05 -26.23 -1.29
C SER A 156 -12.94 -26.97 -2.30
N ARG A 157 -12.58 -26.96 -3.60
CA ARG A 157 -13.31 -27.67 -4.65
C ARG A 157 -13.13 -29.19 -4.56
N ASN A 158 -11.95 -29.67 -4.19
CA ASN A 158 -11.68 -31.10 -4.06
C ASN A 158 -12.44 -31.74 -2.87
N MET A 159 -12.82 -30.95 -1.87
CA MET A 159 -13.61 -31.41 -0.72
C MET A 159 -15.12 -31.50 -0.99
N GLY A 160 -15.63 -30.89 -2.07
CA GLY A 160 -17.05 -30.91 -2.45
C GLY A 160 -17.46 -32.11 -3.33
N SER A 161 -16.53 -33.01 -3.68
CA SER A 161 -16.78 -34.15 -4.57
C SER A 161 -16.97 -35.49 -3.82
N HIS A 162 -17.05 -35.47 -2.50
CA HIS A 162 -17.37 -36.62 -1.65
C HIS A 162 -18.61 -36.30 -0.80
N GLY A 163 -19.76 -36.17 -1.46
CA GLY A 163 -21.08 -36.01 -0.85
C GLY A 163 -22.12 -36.76 -1.65
#